data_AF-A0A350IFN9-F1
#
_entry.id   AF-A0A350IFN9-F1
#
_cell.length_a   1.000
_cell.length_b   1.000
_cell.length_c   1.000
_cell.angle_alpha   90.00
_cell.angle_beta   90.00
_cell.angle_gamma   90.00
#
_symmetry.space_group_name_H-M   'P 1'
#
loop_
_entity.id
_entity.type
_entity.pdbx_description
1 polymer ?
#
loop_
_entity_poly.entity_id
_entity_poly.type
_entity_poly.pdbx_seq_one_letter_code
_entity_poly.pdbx_strand_id
1 'polypeptide(L)'
;MNIIVKTASGKYIVRPDTTWEKDNEDFFPPDYISKISFTPVLFARISKPGKSIGVRFASRYYNSVSYGVLLYPENLIGEDPEDFACASCIDHTSFLSEPFSERECLPGGFRVNAGVTEVFRTDGEGVTAIENAISEASSRIYMRTGDLVAIELAPRKALCVREDGNVEVTGFFGDKQVLGFNIIVE
;
A
#
# COMPACT_ATOMS: atom_id res chain seq x y z
N MET A 1 12.74 8.11 -3.04
CA MET A 1 12.36 6.67 -2.99
C MET A 1 11.03 6.54 -3.70
N ASN A 2 10.72 5.42 -4.35
CA ASN A 2 9.45 5.27 -5.07
C ASN A 2 8.63 4.14 -4.46
N ILE A 3 7.31 4.27 -4.49
CA ILE A 3 6.40 3.16 -4.20
C ILE A 3 5.83 2.67 -5.53
N ILE A 4 6.31 1.53 -5.99
CA ILE A 4 5.83 0.87 -7.20
C ILE A 4 4.63 0.00 -6.80
N VAL A 5 3.46 0.26 -7.38
CA VAL A 5 2.22 -0.43 -7.00
C VAL A 5 1.73 -1.28 -8.17
N LYS A 6 1.56 -2.58 -7.93
CA LYS A 6 0.72 -3.47 -8.75
C LYS A 6 -0.73 -3.29 -8.29
N THR A 7 -1.50 -2.57 -9.09
CA THR A 7 -2.92 -2.33 -8.81
C THR A 7 -3.74 -3.62 -8.87
N ALA A 8 -4.93 -3.64 -8.27
CA ALA A 8 -5.84 -4.80 -8.27
C ALA A 8 -6.28 -5.20 -9.68
N SER A 9 -6.20 -4.27 -10.65
CA SER A 9 -6.43 -4.53 -12.08
C SER A 9 -5.23 -5.13 -12.82
N GLY A 10 -4.10 -5.35 -12.13
CA GLY A 10 -2.85 -5.88 -12.70
C GLY A 10 -1.99 -4.85 -13.44
N LYS A 11 -2.31 -3.55 -13.35
CA LYS A 11 -1.49 -2.46 -13.89
C LYS A 11 -0.44 -2.00 -12.90
N TYR A 12 0.63 -1.39 -13.40
CA TYR A 12 1.71 -0.84 -12.59
C TYR A 12 1.69 0.68 -12.62
N ILE A 13 1.68 1.28 -11.43
CA ILE A 13 1.84 2.73 -11.23
C ILE A 13 2.99 3.00 -10.27
N VAL A 14 3.38 4.26 -10.14
CA VAL A 14 4.34 4.72 -9.14
C VAL A 14 3.70 5.83 -8.34
N ARG A 15 3.73 5.71 -7.01
CA ARG A 15 3.46 6.84 -6.10
C ARG A 15 4.80 7.46 -5.66
N PRO A 16 4.88 8.80 -5.55
CA PRO A 16 6.07 9.47 -5.05
C PRO A 16 6.32 9.12 -3.57
N ASP A 17 7.54 9.36 -3.09
CA ASP A 17 7.87 9.13 -1.67
C ASP A 17 7.11 10.03 -0.71
N THR A 18 6.63 11.19 -1.15
CA THR A 18 5.82 12.09 -0.32
C THR A 18 4.48 11.48 0.08
N THR A 19 4.00 10.46 -0.64
CA THR A 19 2.80 9.72 -0.22
C THR A 19 3.08 8.74 0.91
N TRP A 20 4.34 8.39 1.17
CA TRP A 20 4.70 7.36 2.13
C TRP A 20 4.51 7.84 3.56
N GLU A 21 3.59 7.19 4.26
CA GLU A 21 3.48 7.28 5.71
C GLU A 21 4.09 6.02 6.33
N LYS A 22 5.15 6.21 7.11
CA LYS A 22 5.98 5.12 7.65
C LYS A 22 5.91 5.02 9.17
N ASP A 23 5.53 6.11 9.83
CA ASP A 23 5.59 6.28 11.28
C ASP A 23 4.21 6.04 11.93
N ASN A 24 3.17 5.78 11.12
CA ASN A 24 1.77 5.67 11.55
C ASN A 24 1.21 6.97 12.13
N GLU A 25 1.69 8.12 11.65
CA GLU A 25 1.10 9.40 12.01
C GLU A 25 -0.35 9.52 11.50
N ASP A 26 -1.15 10.33 12.18
CA ASP A 26 -2.54 10.56 11.80
C ASP A 26 -2.62 11.26 10.42
N PHE A 27 -3.64 10.88 9.64
CA PHE A 27 -3.92 11.48 8.35
C PHE A 27 -4.87 12.67 8.49
N PHE A 28 -4.44 13.83 8.00
CA PHE A 28 -5.24 15.05 7.94
C PHE A 28 -5.63 15.32 6.47
N PRO A 29 -6.74 14.77 5.97
CA PRO A 29 -7.18 15.00 4.60
C PRO A 29 -7.43 16.48 4.33
N PRO A 30 -6.81 17.05 3.26
CA PRO A 30 -7.16 18.37 2.77
C PRO A 30 -8.67 18.56 2.57
N ASP A 31 -9.16 19.79 2.71
CA ASP A 31 -10.60 20.11 2.69
C ASP A 31 -11.33 19.70 1.41
N TYR A 32 -10.62 19.62 0.28
CA TYR A 32 -11.19 19.17 -0.99
C TYR A 32 -11.34 17.64 -1.09
N ILE A 33 -10.86 16.88 -0.12
CA ILE A 33 -11.05 15.43 -0.04
C ILE A 33 -12.26 15.15 0.85
N SER A 34 -13.39 14.85 0.21
CA SER A 34 -14.66 14.54 0.88
C SER A 34 -14.92 13.05 1.02
N LYS A 35 -14.24 12.20 0.24
CA LYS A 35 -14.42 10.74 0.27
C LYS A 35 -13.08 10.05 0.19
N ILE A 36 -12.85 9.10 1.09
CA ILE A 36 -11.63 8.29 1.11
C ILE A 36 -12.01 6.84 0.82
N SER A 37 -11.34 6.25 -0.16
CA SER A 37 -11.33 4.82 -0.37
C SER A 37 -9.95 4.27 -0.01
N PHE A 38 -9.88 2.96 0.22
CA PHE A 38 -8.63 2.30 0.54
C PHE A 38 -8.48 0.97 -0.20
N THR A 39 -7.23 0.51 -0.29
CA THR A 39 -6.90 -0.86 -0.65
C THR A 39 -5.85 -1.40 0.33
N PRO A 40 -6.03 -2.63 0.84
CA PRO A 40 -4.99 -3.33 1.57
C PRO A 40 -3.87 -3.76 0.62
N VAL A 41 -2.63 -3.68 1.07
CA VAL A 41 -1.47 -4.09 0.27
C VAL A 41 -0.54 -5.04 1.00
N LEU A 42 0.04 -5.98 0.26
CA LEU A 42 1.29 -6.65 0.63
C LEU A 42 2.44 -5.91 -0.06
N PHE A 43 3.51 -5.59 0.66
CA PHE A 43 4.63 -4.88 0.07
C PHE A 43 6.00 -5.39 0.52
N ALA A 44 7.01 -5.09 -0.27
CA ALA A 44 8.40 -5.46 -0.05
C ALA A 44 9.35 -4.27 -0.23
N ARG A 45 10.42 -4.22 0.56
CA ARG A 45 11.49 -3.23 0.41
C ARG A 45 12.59 -3.76 -0.49
N ILE A 46 12.89 -3.03 -1.55
CA ILE A 46 13.99 -3.37 -2.46
C ILE A 46 15.33 -3.11 -1.76
N SER A 47 16.16 -4.14 -1.71
CA SER A 47 17.48 -4.11 -1.08
C SER A 47 18.63 -3.91 -2.08
N LYS A 48 18.39 -4.16 -3.37
CA LYS A 48 19.39 -4.04 -4.44
C LYS A 48 18.81 -3.39 -5.69
N PRO A 49 19.57 -2.55 -6.40
CA PRO A 49 19.09 -1.97 -7.64
C PRO A 49 18.96 -3.03 -8.73
N GLY A 50 17.95 -2.91 -9.59
CA GLY A 50 17.74 -3.90 -10.64
C GLY A 50 16.71 -3.50 -11.71
N LYS A 51 16.89 -4.10 -12.90
CA LYS A 51 16.04 -3.94 -14.08
C LYS A 51 15.90 -5.30 -14.75
N SER A 52 14.71 -5.60 -15.27
CA SER A 52 14.44 -6.88 -15.94
C SER A 52 14.85 -8.10 -15.09
N ILE A 53 14.52 -8.05 -13.80
CA ILE A 53 14.82 -9.10 -12.83
C ILE A 53 13.93 -10.29 -13.16
N GLY A 54 14.52 -11.44 -13.50
CA GLY A 54 13.74 -12.66 -13.68
C GLY A 54 13.22 -13.19 -12.34
N VAL A 55 12.00 -13.74 -12.30
CA VAL A 55 11.34 -14.25 -11.07
C VAL A 55 12.25 -15.14 -10.19
N ARG A 56 13.02 -16.05 -10.80
CA ARG A 56 13.98 -16.94 -10.08
C ARG A 56 15.09 -16.21 -9.31
N PHE A 57 15.28 -14.92 -9.60
CA PHE A 57 16.26 -14.07 -8.94
C PHE A 57 15.62 -13.03 -8.01
N ALA A 58 14.30 -12.88 -8.00
CA ALA A 58 13.59 -11.83 -7.28
C ALA A 58 13.89 -11.86 -5.77
N SER A 59 14.01 -13.06 -5.17
CA SER A 59 14.45 -13.27 -3.79
C SER A 59 15.82 -12.65 -3.42
N ARG A 60 16.61 -12.18 -4.38
CA ARG A 60 17.89 -11.52 -4.07
C ARG A 60 17.78 -9.99 -3.95
N TYR A 61 16.63 -9.43 -4.33
CA TYR A 61 16.42 -7.99 -4.53
C TYR A 61 15.54 -7.35 -3.46
N TYR A 62 14.98 -8.10 -2.52
CA TYR A 62 14.24 -7.56 -1.37
C TYR A 62 14.62 -8.33 -0.11
N ASN A 63 14.57 -7.67 1.05
CA ASN A 63 14.99 -8.24 2.34
C ASN A 63 13.91 -8.22 3.41
N SER A 64 12.84 -7.45 3.23
CA SER A 64 11.76 -7.32 4.20
C SER A 64 10.43 -7.10 3.51
N VAL A 65 9.36 -7.48 4.21
CA VAL A 65 7.97 -7.40 3.76
C VAL A 65 7.07 -6.93 4.88
N SER A 66 5.93 -6.36 4.54
CA SER A 66 4.86 -6.13 5.51
C SER A 66 3.54 -5.95 4.76
N TYR A 67 2.47 -5.77 5.52
CA TYR A 67 1.19 -5.31 4.99
C TYR A 67 0.94 -3.86 5.40
N GLY A 68 0.11 -3.19 4.62
CA GLY A 68 -0.28 -1.81 4.84
C GLY A 68 -1.56 -1.46 4.08
N VAL A 69 -1.84 -0.17 3.96
CA VAL A 69 -2.98 0.32 3.17
C VAL A 69 -2.56 1.50 2.29
N LEU A 70 -3.14 1.58 1.10
CA LEU A 70 -3.08 2.79 0.28
C LEU A 70 -4.45 3.46 0.34
N LEU A 71 -4.45 4.74 0.69
CA LEU A 71 -5.61 5.62 0.64
C LEU A 71 -5.70 6.30 -0.72
N TYR A 72 -6.93 6.58 -1.11
CA TYR A 72 -7.27 7.26 -2.35
C TYR A 72 -8.38 8.29 -2.08
N PRO A 73 -8.22 9.53 -2.55
CA PRO A 73 -9.30 10.52 -2.50
C PRO A 73 -10.35 10.19 -3.56
N GLU A 74 -11.31 9.35 -3.21
CA GLU A 74 -12.28 8.77 -4.14
C GLU A 74 -13.09 9.85 -4.87
N ASN A 75 -13.37 10.98 -4.23
CA ASN A 75 -14.08 12.08 -4.86
C ASN A 75 -13.29 12.81 -5.96
N LEU A 76 -11.98 12.56 -6.07
CA LEU A 76 -11.11 13.12 -7.11
C LEU A 76 -10.85 12.12 -8.25
N ILE A 77 -11.32 10.88 -8.15
CA ILE A 77 -11.10 9.85 -9.17
C ILE A 77 -12.33 9.80 -10.07
N GLY A 78 -12.24 10.48 -11.22
CA GLY A 78 -13.26 10.44 -12.27
C GLY A 78 -13.05 9.30 -13.27
N GLU A 79 -13.60 9.47 -14.47
CA GLU A 79 -13.45 8.53 -15.58
C GLU A 79 -12.12 8.72 -16.35
N ASP A 80 -11.44 9.85 -16.15
CA ASP A 80 -10.17 10.14 -16.80
C ASP A 80 -9.01 9.38 -16.11
N PRO A 81 -8.17 8.63 -16.85
CA PRO A 81 -6.96 8.02 -16.27
C PRO A 81 -6.03 9.00 -15.55
N GLU A 82 -6.00 10.27 -15.95
CA GLU A 82 -5.19 11.32 -15.31
C GLU A 82 -5.72 11.68 -13.91
N ASP A 83 -7.02 11.56 -13.67
CA ASP A 83 -7.62 11.78 -12.34
C ASP A 83 -7.05 10.78 -11.33
N PHE A 84 -7.01 9.50 -11.71
CA PHE A 84 -6.42 8.45 -10.90
C PHE A 84 -4.92 8.68 -10.66
N ALA A 85 -4.19 9.15 -11.68
CA ALA A 85 -2.77 9.47 -11.55
C ALA A 85 -2.55 10.63 -10.55
N CYS A 86 -3.34 11.69 -10.65
CA CYS A 86 -3.29 12.83 -9.71
C CYS A 86 -3.65 12.40 -8.29
N ALA A 87 -4.75 11.67 -8.12
CA ALA A 87 -5.22 11.14 -6.84
C ALA A 87 -4.18 10.23 -6.15
N SER A 88 -3.37 9.52 -6.92
CA SER A 88 -2.31 8.62 -6.40
C SER A 88 -1.08 9.37 -5.86
N CYS A 89 -1.00 10.68 -6.06
CA CYS A 89 0.14 11.51 -5.66
C CYS A 89 -0.12 12.34 -4.40
N ILE A 90 -1.29 12.22 -3.76
CA ILE A 90 -1.60 12.98 -2.54
C ILE A 90 -0.69 12.54 -1.39
N ASP A 91 -0.11 13.49 -0.67
CA ASP A 91 0.84 13.24 0.41
C ASP A 91 0.22 12.42 1.55
N HIS A 92 1.05 11.63 2.26
CA HIS A 92 0.64 10.81 3.41
C HIS A 92 -0.54 9.86 3.16
N THR A 93 -0.63 9.27 1.96
CA THR A 93 -1.72 8.34 1.59
C THR A 93 -1.27 6.89 1.39
N SER A 94 -0.01 6.56 1.66
CA SER A 94 0.55 5.20 1.54
C SER A 94 1.08 4.76 2.89
N PHE A 95 0.21 4.19 3.70
CA PHE A 95 0.53 3.72 5.05
C PHE A 95 1.23 2.37 4.98
N LEU A 96 2.56 2.43 4.88
CA LEU A 96 3.46 1.30 4.71
C LEU A 96 4.51 1.36 5.83
N SER A 97 4.07 1.02 7.04
CA SER A 97 4.75 1.42 8.27
C SER A 97 5.96 0.56 8.64
N GLU A 98 7.00 1.19 9.16
CA GLU A 98 8.18 0.53 9.73
C GLU A 98 7.92 0.17 11.22
N PRO A 99 8.59 -0.86 11.79
CA PRO A 99 9.54 -1.77 11.16
C PRO A 99 8.84 -2.89 10.37
N PHE A 100 9.41 -3.19 9.20
CA PHE A 100 8.98 -4.30 8.35
C PHE A 100 9.34 -5.67 8.96
N SER A 101 8.62 -6.70 8.53
CA SER A 101 8.87 -8.09 8.92
C SER A 101 9.88 -8.77 8.00
N GLU A 102 10.49 -9.84 8.48
CA GLU A 102 11.30 -10.74 7.66
C GLU A 102 10.42 -11.45 6.61
N ARG A 103 11.02 -11.89 5.51
CA ARG A 103 10.29 -12.47 4.37
C ARG A 103 9.68 -13.82 4.70
N GLU A 104 10.32 -14.51 5.63
CA GLU A 104 9.98 -15.80 6.21
C GLU A 104 8.66 -15.73 7.00
N CYS A 105 8.17 -14.52 7.34
CA CYS A 105 6.83 -14.33 7.89
C CYS A 105 5.69 -14.58 6.88
N LEU A 106 5.99 -14.72 5.58
CA LEU A 106 5.01 -15.06 4.55
C LEU A 106 4.89 -16.57 4.32
N PRO A 107 3.69 -17.07 3.97
CA PRO A 107 2.42 -16.35 4.00
C PRO A 107 1.95 -16.19 5.45
N GLY A 108 1.49 -15.00 5.81
CA GLY A 108 0.75 -14.80 7.04
C GLY A 108 -0.39 -13.82 6.80
N GLY A 109 -1.47 -14.03 7.55
CA GLY A 109 -2.73 -13.32 7.33
C GLY A 109 -2.63 -11.83 7.63
N PHE A 110 -3.50 -11.06 6.99
CA PHE A 110 -3.63 -9.63 7.22
C PHE A 110 -5.09 -9.27 7.50
N ARG A 111 -5.31 -8.47 8.53
CA ARG A 111 -6.63 -7.94 8.91
C ARG A 111 -6.56 -6.43 8.98
N VAL A 112 -7.60 -5.76 8.52
CA VAL A 112 -7.76 -4.30 8.63
C VAL A 112 -9.12 -4.00 9.26
N ASN A 113 -9.12 -3.13 10.26
CA ASN A 113 -10.33 -2.62 10.88
C ASN A 113 -10.45 -1.12 10.67
N ALA A 114 -11.68 -0.65 10.47
CA ALA A 114 -12.08 0.75 10.57
C ALA A 114 -12.98 0.89 11.80
N GLY A 115 -12.47 1.51 12.86
CA GLY A 115 -13.02 1.42 14.21
C GLY A 115 -13.21 -0.03 14.63
N VAL A 116 -14.45 -0.39 15.01
CA VAL A 116 -14.82 -1.75 15.45
C VAL A 116 -15.14 -2.71 14.30
N THR A 117 -15.16 -2.23 13.05
CA THR A 117 -15.59 -3.02 11.89
C THR A 117 -14.38 -3.60 11.17
N GLU A 118 -14.34 -4.91 10.97
CA GLU A 118 -13.36 -5.54 10.09
C GLU A 118 -13.74 -5.25 8.62
N VAL A 119 -12.90 -4.50 7.92
CA VAL A 119 -13.13 -4.05 6.53
C VAL A 119 -12.35 -4.90 5.50
N PHE A 120 -11.35 -5.64 5.96
CA PHE A 120 -10.60 -6.58 5.14
C PHE A 120 -9.95 -7.69 5.95
N ARG A 121 -9.89 -8.89 5.34
CA ARG A 121 -9.14 -10.03 5.83
C ARG A 121 -8.61 -10.86 4.66
N THR A 122 -7.39 -11.35 4.81
CA THR A 122 -6.82 -12.45 4.02
C THR A 122 -6.04 -13.39 4.93
N ASP A 123 -6.02 -14.68 4.61
CA ASP A 123 -5.20 -15.68 5.31
C ASP A 123 -3.70 -15.60 4.90
N GLY A 124 -3.40 -14.77 3.89
CA GLY A 124 -2.06 -14.39 3.50
C GLY A 124 -1.83 -14.51 2.00
N GLU A 125 -1.04 -13.59 1.46
CA GLU A 125 -0.50 -13.70 0.11
C GLU A 125 0.90 -14.30 0.14
N GLY A 126 1.24 -15.06 -0.91
CA GLY A 126 2.49 -15.81 -0.96
C GLY A 126 3.70 -14.95 -1.37
N VAL A 127 4.89 -15.43 -1.01
CA VAL A 127 6.19 -14.98 -1.55
C VAL A 127 6.16 -14.87 -3.08
N THR A 128 5.52 -15.83 -3.75
CA THR A 128 5.36 -15.88 -5.20
C THR A 128 4.69 -14.61 -5.78
N ALA A 129 3.70 -14.03 -5.09
CA ALA A 129 3.00 -12.85 -5.57
C ALA A 129 3.94 -11.64 -5.63
N ILE A 130 4.73 -11.43 -4.55
CA ILE A 130 5.74 -10.37 -4.48
C ILE A 130 6.86 -10.59 -5.49
N GLU A 131 7.35 -11.80 -5.65
CA GLU A 131 8.42 -12.09 -6.60
C GLU A 131 7.97 -11.90 -8.06
N ASN A 132 6.73 -12.27 -8.37
CA ASN A 132 6.12 -11.97 -9.66
C ASN A 132 5.95 -10.46 -9.86
N ALA A 133 5.47 -9.73 -8.85
CA ALA A 133 5.33 -8.28 -8.93
C ALA A 133 6.67 -7.57 -9.15
N ILE A 134 7.73 -8.00 -8.45
CA ILE A 134 9.09 -7.48 -8.64
C ILE A 134 9.56 -7.75 -10.08
N SER A 135 9.39 -8.98 -10.56
CA SER A 135 9.80 -9.38 -11.91
C SER A 135 9.07 -8.56 -12.98
N GLU A 136 7.74 -8.52 -12.91
CA GLU A 136 6.88 -7.81 -13.86
C GLU A 136 7.11 -6.30 -13.85
N ALA A 137 7.18 -5.67 -12.66
CA ALA A 137 7.45 -4.24 -12.53
C ALA A 137 8.83 -3.88 -13.09
N SER A 138 9.86 -4.67 -12.76
CA SER A 138 11.24 -4.37 -13.15
C SER A 138 11.47 -4.43 -14.67
N SER A 139 10.60 -5.12 -15.42
CA SER A 139 10.63 -5.08 -16.89
C SER A 139 10.36 -3.67 -17.44
N ARG A 140 9.61 -2.82 -16.71
CA ARG A 140 9.21 -1.47 -17.13
C ARG A 140 9.85 -0.36 -16.31
N ILE A 141 10.04 -0.58 -15.01
CA ILE A 141 10.55 0.41 -14.06
C ILE A 141 11.93 -0.05 -13.56
N TYR A 142 12.90 0.87 -13.45
CA TYR A 142 14.17 0.57 -12.78
C TYR A 142 13.98 0.67 -11.27
N MET A 143 14.36 -0.36 -10.52
CA MET A 143 14.24 -0.37 -9.06
C MET A 143 15.56 0.07 -8.42
N ARG A 144 15.48 0.94 -7.42
CA ARG A 144 16.62 1.38 -6.60
C ARG A 144 16.52 0.76 -5.22
N THR A 145 17.66 0.67 -4.53
CA THR A 145 17.65 0.32 -3.10
C THR A 145 16.78 1.30 -2.33
N GLY A 146 15.92 0.76 -1.48
CA GLY A 146 14.94 1.50 -0.69
C GLY A 146 13.55 1.57 -1.32
N ASP A 147 13.43 1.53 -2.66
CA ASP A 147 12.11 1.57 -3.30
C ASP A 147 11.20 0.45 -2.75
N LEU A 148 9.91 0.71 -2.68
CA LEU A 148 8.91 -0.27 -2.24
C LEU A 148 8.19 -0.85 -3.46
N VAL A 149 7.88 -2.14 -3.40
CA VAL A 149 6.97 -2.80 -4.35
C VAL A 149 5.75 -3.28 -3.57
N ALA A 150 4.59 -2.70 -3.84
CA ALA A 150 3.32 -3.02 -3.20
C ALA A 150 2.35 -3.69 -4.18
N ILE A 151 1.51 -4.58 -3.68
CA ILE A 151 0.46 -5.27 -4.43
C ILE A 151 -0.86 -4.97 -3.75
N GLU A 152 -1.81 -4.39 -4.47
CA GLU A 152 -3.19 -4.25 -4.00
C GLU A 152 -3.85 -5.62 -3.92
N LEU A 153 -4.34 -5.97 -2.73
CA LEU A 153 -4.94 -7.28 -2.44
C LEU A 153 -6.43 -7.32 -2.73
N ALA A 154 -7.04 -6.17 -2.95
CA ALA A 154 -8.44 -6.03 -3.32
C ALA A 154 -8.67 -4.76 -4.16
N PRO A 155 -9.73 -4.71 -4.98
CA PRO A 155 -10.22 -3.45 -5.53
C PRO A 155 -10.45 -2.41 -4.43
N ARG A 156 -10.33 -1.12 -4.78
CA ARG A 156 -10.60 -0.02 -3.82
C ARG A 156 -12.00 -0.18 -3.23
N LYS A 157 -12.10 0.01 -1.91
CA LYS A 157 -13.35 0.02 -1.16
C LYS A 157 -13.51 1.35 -0.47
N ALA A 158 -14.74 1.83 -0.33
CA ALA A 158 -15.02 3.00 0.50
C ALA A 158 -14.52 2.75 1.94
N LEU A 159 -13.84 3.75 2.50
CA LEU A 159 -13.37 3.74 3.88
C LEU A 159 -14.23 4.66 4.75
N CYS A 160 -14.33 5.92 4.36
CA CYS A 160 -15.15 6.93 5.04
C CYS A 160 -15.48 8.11 4.13
N VAL A 161 -16.51 8.86 4.52
CA VAL A 161 -16.76 10.22 4.00
C VAL A 161 -16.46 11.24 5.08
N ARG A 162 -16.14 12.49 4.70
CA ARG A 162 -15.73 13.54 5.65
C ARG A 162 -16.81 13.78 6.72
N GLU A 163 -18.08 13.63 6.36
CA GLU A 163 -19.21 13.79 7.26
C GLU A 163 -19.30 12.72 8.36
N ASP A 164 -18.61 11.59 8.21
CA ASP A 164 -18.56 10.52 9.23
C ASP A 164 -17.72 10.94 10.46
N GLY A 165 -16.94 12.02 10.36
CA GLY A 165 -16.01 12.44 11.40
C GLY A 165 -14.73 11.61 11.41
N ASN A 166 -14.05 11.56 12.57
CA ASN A 166 -12.77 10.87 12.69
C ASN A 166 -12.94 9.36 12.61
N VAL A 167 -12.02 8.69 11.91
CA VAL A 167 -12.02 7.22 11.74
C VAL A 167 -10.67 6.66 12.12
N GLU A 168 -10.65 5.75 13.11
CA GLU A 168 -9.46 4.97 13.44
C GLU A 168 -9.30 3.81 12.45
N VAL A 169 -8.08 3.60 11.94
CA VAL A 169 -7.73 2.47 11.07
C VAL A 169 -6.60 1.68 11.71
N THR A 170 -6.84 0.39 11.95
CA THR A 170 -5.82 -0.53 12.49
C THR A 170 -5.60 -1.72 11.56
N GLY A 171 -4.39 -2.26 11.55
CA GLY A 171 -4.06 -3.41 10.73
C GLY A 171 -3.08 -4.37 11.40
N PHE A 172 -3.31 -5.66 11.22
CA PHE A 172 -2.61 -6.74 11.90
C PHE A 172 -2.06 -7.75 10.91
N PHE A 173 -0.74 -7.96 10.92
CA PHE A 173 -0.05 -9.05 10.23
C PHE A 173 0.12 -10.22 11.21
N GLY A 174 -0.70 -11.25 11.06
CA GLY A 174 -0.90 -12.26 12.10
C GLY A 174 -1.46 -11.58 13.36
N ASP A 175 -0.73 -11.72 14.47
CA ASP A 175 -1.08 -11.09 15.76
C ASP A 175 -0.32 -9.78 16.02
N LYS A 176 0.63 -9.42 15.13
CA LYS A 176 1.40 -8.17 15.25
C LYS A 176 0.61 -7.03 14.61
N GLN A 177 0.32 -5.98 15.37
CA GLN A 177 -0.16 -4.72 14.79
C GLN A 177 0.95 -4.08 13.97
N VAL A 178 0.67 -3.81 12.69
CA VAL A 178 1.61 -3.20 11.73
C VAL A 178 1.12 -1.83 11.24
N LEU A 179 -0.15 -1.50 11.51
CA LEU A 179 -0.81 -0.27 11.09
C LEU A 179 -1.70 0.24 12.21
N GLY A 180 -1.69 1.55 12.45
CA GLY A 180 -2.57 2.18 13.43
C GLY A 180 -2.53 3.70 13.34
N PHE A 181 -3.53 4.32 12.73
CA PHE A 181 -3.61 5.77 12.55
C PHE A 181 -5.06 6.23 12.57
N ASN A 182 -5.28 7.52 12.78
CA ASN A 182 -6.59 8.14 12.65
C ASN A 182 -6.66 8.97 11.37
N ILE A 183 -7.82 8.96 10.72
CA ILE A 183 -8.21 9.97 9.75
C ILE A 183 -8.94 11.05 10.52
N ILE A 184 -8.37 12.26 10.56
CA ILE A 184 -8.89 13.39 11.35
C ILE A 184 -9.43 14.46 10.42
N VAL A 185 -10.73 14.67 10.47
CA VAL A 185 -11.45 15.66 9.66
C VAL A 185 -11.86 16.82 10.55
N GLU A 186 -11.31 18.01 10.28
CA GLU A 186 -11.73 19.27 10.91
C GLU A 186 -12.99 19.85 10.26
#